data_AF-A0A947D133-F1
#
_entry.id   AF-A0A947D133-F1
#
_cell.length_a   1.000
_cell.length_b   1.000
_cell.length_c   1.000
_cell.angle_alpha   90.00
_cell.angle_beta   90.00
_cell.angle_gamma   90.00
#
_symmetry.space_group_name_H-M   'P 1'
#
loop_
_entity.id
_entity.type
_entity.pdbx_description
1 polymer ?
#
loop_
_entity_poly.entity_id
_entity_poly.type
_entity_poly.pdbx_seq_one_letter_code
_entity_poly.pdbx_strand_id
1 'polypeptide(L)'
;MSKFGETLVEAAREALAVAEGRAEPARIVTVEDIDVKAIRLRLKMSQDAFAAEFGLSPATVRDWEQGRRKPDGPARTLLRVIASEPDAVRRAARAS
;
A
#
# COMPACT_ATOMS: atom_id res chain seq x y z
N MET A 1 40.01 1.84 -10.82
CA MET A 1 38.69 2.50 -10.96
C MET A 1 38.39 3.25 -9.67
N SER A 2 37.34 4.08 -9.60
CA SER A 2 36.91 4.63 -8.31
C SER A 2 36.17 3.56 -7.51
N LYS A 3 36.24 3.65 -6.18
CA LYS A 3 35.49 2.77 -5.27
C LYS A 3 33.99 2.74 -5.61
N PHE A 4 33.43 3.90 -6.00
CA PHE A 4 32.04 4.00 -6.44
C PHE A 4 31.76 3.20 -7.72
N GLY A 5 32.65 3.26 -8.72
CA GLY A 5 32.49 2.51 -9.97
C GLY A 5 32.56 1.00 -9.74
N GLU A 6 33.43 0.53 -8.85
CA GLU A 6 33.51 -0.88 -8.45
C GLU A 6 32.21 -1.34 -7.80
N THR A 7 31.65 -0.57 -6.86
CA THR A 7 30.36 -0.88 -6.22
C THR A 7 29.20 -0.92 -7.22
N LEU A 8 29.17 -0.03 -8.21
CA LEU A 8 28.11 -0.05 -9.23
C LEU A 8 28.18 -1.30 -10.12
N VAL A 9 29.38 -1.71 -10.52
CA VAL A 9 29.58 -2.92 -11.34
C VAL A 9 29.17 -4.16 -10.56
N GLU A 10 29.51 -4.22 -9.28
CA GLU A 10 29.11 -5.30 -8.38
C GLU A 10 27.59 -5.39 -8.24
N ALA A 11 26.92 -4.29 -7.91
CA ALA A 11 25.46 -4.24 -7.79
C ALA A 11 24.74 -4.62 -9.10
N ALA A 12 25.28 -4.23 -10.27
CA ALA A 12 24.70 -4.60 -11.56
C ALA A 12 24.82 -6.11 -11.84
N ARG A 13 25.92 -6.75 -11.42
CA ARG A 13 26.11 -8.21 -11.56
C ARG A 13 25.17 -8.98 -10.64
N GLU A 14 24.98 -8.51 -9.40
CA GLU A 14 24.01 -9.09 -8.47
C GLU A 14 22.59 -9.00 -9.05
N ALA A 15 22.20 -7.83 -9.58
CA ALA A 15 20.90 -7.65 -10.21
C ALA A 15 20.69 -8.61 -11.41
N LEU A 16 21.73 -8.83 -12.23
CA LEU A 16 21.68 -9.79 -13.34
C LEU A 16 21.51 -11.23 -12.86
N ALA A 17 22.25 -11.64 -11.83
CA ALA A 17 22.14 -12.99 -11.26
C ALA A 17 20.74 -13.25 -10.69
N VAL A 18 20.11 -12.25 -10.05
CA VAL A 18 18.72 -12.31 -9.60
C VAL A 18 17.75 -12.44 -10.77
N ALA A 19 17.92 -11.62 -11.81
CA ALA A 19 17.05 -11.65 -12.99
C ALA A 19 17.11 -12.99 -13.75
N GLU A 20 18.26 -13.66 -13.73
CA GLU A 20 18.48 -14.98 -14.36
C GLU A 20 18.13 -16.15 -13.43
N GLY A 21 17.65 -15.89 -12.22
CA GLY A 21 17.28 -16.92 -11.24
C GLY A 21 18.48 -17.69 -10.67
N ARG A 22 19.69 -17.15 -10.78
CA ARG A 22 20.93 -17.73 -10.21
C ARG A 22 21.22 -17.26 -8.80
N ALA A 23 20.49 -16.25 -8.32
CA ALA A 23 20.56 -15.72 -6.97
C ALA A 23 19.18 -15.28 -6.49
N GLU A 24 18.93 -15.40 -5.19
CA GLU A 24 17.70 -14.88 -4.58
C GLU A 24 17.82 -13.36 -4.34
N PRO A 25 16.77 -12.57 -4.58
CA PRO A 25 16.77 -11.14 -4.28
C PRO A 25 16.94 -10.90 -2.78
N ALA A 26 17.82 -9.97 -2.42
CA ALA A 26 18.07 -9.59 -1.02
C ALA A 26 16.80 -9.09 -0.29
N ARG A 27 15.85 -8.49 -1.04
CA ARG A 27 14.55 -8.08 -0.53
C ARG A 27 13.51 -8.10 -1.64
N ILE A 28 12.38 -8.74 -1.38
CA ILE A 28 11.18 -8.64 -2.20
C ILE A 28 10.21 -7.69 -1.49
N VAL A 29 9.70 -6.69 -2.21
CA VAL A 29 8.59 -5.84 -1.76
C VAL A 29 7.39 -6.15 -2.62
N THR A 30 6.50 -7.01 -2.13
CA THR A 30 5.19 -7.22 -2.74
C THR A 30 4.29 -6.04 -2.39
N VAL A 31 3.89 -5.29 -3.41
CA VAL A 31 2.84 -4.27 -3.28
C VAL A 31 1.52 -4.96 -3.61
N GLU A 32 0.90 -5.56 -2.60
CA GLU A 32 -0.47 -6.05 -2.75
C GLU A 32 -1.40 -4.87 -3.04
N ASP A 33 -2.17 -4.98 -4.12
CA ASP A 33 -3.22 -4.04 -4.45
C ASP A 33 -4.41 -4.28 -3.52
N ILE A 34 -4.74 -3.27 -2.71
CA ILE A 34 -5.91 -3.29 -1.83
C ILE A 34 -7.14 -2.84 -2.63
N ASP A 35 -8.16 -3.69 -2.66
CA ASP A 35 -9.47 -3.32 -3.20
C ASP A 35 -10.26 -2.49 -2.19
N VAL A 36 -10.07 -1.17 -2.27
CA VAL A 36 -10.77 -0.19 -1.42
C VAL A 36 -12.29 -0.28 -1.60
N LYS A 37 -12.76 -0.51 -2.82
CA LYS A 37 -14.19 -0.58 -3.15
C LYS A 37 -14.83 -1.78 -2.46
N ALA A 38 -14.18 -2.94 -2.50
CA ALA A 38 -14.66 -4.15 -1.83
C ALA A 38 -14.75 -3.95 -0.30
N ILE A 39 -13.75 -3.32 0.31
CA ILE A 39 -13.77 -2.99 1.74
C ILE A 39 -14.97 -2.10 2.07
N ARG A 40 -15.15 -1.00 1.34
CA ARG A 40 -16.26 -0.05 1.55
C ARG A 40 -17.63 -0.71 1.37
N LEU A 41 -17.80 -1.50 0.30
CA LEU A 41 -19.08 -2.17 0.01
C LEU A 41 -19.44 -3.20 1.07
N ARG A 42 -18.47 -3.93 1.64
CA ARG A 42 -18.69 -4.85 2.76
C ARG A 42 -19.20 -4.11 4.01
N LEU A 43 -18.76 -2.88 4.22
CA LEU A 43 -19.25 -2.01 5.30
C LEU A 43 -20.57 -1.30 4.97
N LYS A 44 -21.13 -1.51 3.77
CA LYS A 44 -22.39 -0.92 3.29
C LYS A 44 -22.40 0.62 3.33
N MET A 45 -21.26 1.23 2.98
CA MET A 45 -21.09 2.69 3.02
C MET A 45 -21.02 3.31 1.61
N SER A 46 -21.52 4.54 1.48
CA SER A 46 -21.20 5.40 0.33
C SER A 46 -19.72 5.85 0.38
N GLN A 47 -19.18 6.36 -0.73
CA GLN A 47 -17.81 6.89 -0.75
C GLN A 47 -17.63 8.00 0.29
N ASP A 48 -18.60 8.91 0.39
CA ASP A 48 -18.56 10.04 1.33
C ASP A 48 -18.65 9.56 2.79
N ALA A 49 -19.52 8.60 3.09
CA ALA A 49 -19.64 8.04 4.43
C ALA A 49 -18.36 7.30 4.86
N PHE A 50 -17.77 6.51 3.96
CA PHE A 50 -16.51 5.83 4.22
C PHE A 50 -15.36 6.82 4.43
N ALA A 51 -15.32 7.88 3.62
CA ALA A 51 -14.32 8.92 3.74
C ALA A 51 -14.42 9.63 5.09
N ALA A 52 -15.62 10.07 5.46
CA ALA A 52 -15.88 10.75 6.73
C ALA A 52 -15.58 9.84 7.94
N GLU A 53 -16.00 8.57 7.90
CA GLU A 53 -15.82 7.62 9.01
C GLU A 53 -14.34 7.37 9.33
N PHE A 54 -13.47 7.35 8.31
CA PHE A 54 -12.06 6.97 8.46
C PHE A 54 -11.08 8.12 8.22
N GLY A 55 -11.54 9.37 8.24
CA GLY A 55 -10.69 10.55 8.13
C GLY A 55 -9.99 10.70 6.76
N LEU A 56 -10.65 10.27 5.69
CA LEU A 56 -10.18 10.39 4.31
C LEU A 56 -10.99 11.46 3.57
N SER A 57 -10.48 11.94 2.43
CA SER A 57 -11.28 12.77 1.53
C SER A 57 -12.07 11.88 0.54
N PRO A 58 -13.31 12.26 0.16
CA PRO A 58 -14.06 11.53 -0.88
C PRO A 58 -13.30 11.43 -2.20
N ALA A 59 -12.53 12.45 -2.55
CA ALA A 59 -11.68 12.46 -3.75
C ALA A 59 -10.60 11.37 -3.67
N THR A 60 -9.96 11.20 -2.51
CA THR A 60 -8.97 10.14 -2.26
C THR A 60 -9.58 8.75 -2.44
N VAL A 61 -10.74 8.50 -1.81
CA VAL A 61 -11.44 7.21 -1.93
C VAL A 61 -11.79 6.93 -3.39
N ARG A 62 -12.33 7.92 -4.10
CA ARG A 62 -12.67 7.81 -5.52
C ARG A 62 -11.44 7.52 -6.39
N ASP A 63 -10.33 8.21 -6.17
CA ASP A 63 -9.08 8.01 -6.92
C ASP A 63 -8.52 6.60 -6.74
N TRP A 64 -8.59 6.05 -5.52
CA TRP A 64 -8.18 4.67 -5.25
C TRP A 64 -9.12 3.65 -5.90
N GLU A 65 -10.43 3.81 -5.74
CA GLU A 65 -11.41 2.88 -6.33
C GLU A 65 -11.41 2.87 -7.86
N GLN A 66 -10.98 3.96 -8.49
CA GLN A 66 -10.88 4.08 -9.95
C GLN A 66 -9.46 3.79 -10.46
N GLY A 67 -8.51 3.45 -9.57
CA GLY A 67 -7.13 3.13 -9.93
C GLY A 67 -6.30 4.32 -10.42
N ARG A 68 -6.80 5.56 -10.29
CA ARG A 68 -6.04 6.78 -10.64
C ARG A 68 -4.85 7.00 -9.73
N ARG A 69 -4.96 6.58 -8.47
CA ARG A 69 -3.88 6.56 -7.48
C ARG A 69 -3.93 5.25 -6.71
N LYS A 70 -2.79 4.83 -6.16
CA LYS A 70 -2.72 3.73 -5.21
C LYS A 70 -2.60 4.27 -3.78
N PRO A 71 -3.17 3.60 -2.77
CA PRO A 71 -2.92 3.96 -1.38
C PRO A 71 -1.44 3.77 -1.05
N ASP A 72 -0.85 4.71 -0.33
CA ASP A 72 0.54 4.63 0.12
C ASP A 72 0.72 3.62 1.26
N GLY A 73 1.93 3.50 1.80
CA GLY A 73 2.24 2.54 2.87
C GLY A 73 1.30 2.66 4.08
N PRO A 74 1.22 3.84 4.74
CA PRO A 74 0.33 4.07 5.86
C PRO A 74 -1.15 3.86 5.52
N ALA A 75 -1.62 4.37 4.37
CA ALA A 75 -3.01 4.20 3.96
C ALA A 75 -3.35 2.73 3.75
N ARG A 76 -2.45 1.92 3.17
CA ARG A 76 -2.66 0.46 3.04
C ARG A 76 -2.77 -0.22 4.39
N THR A 77 -1.92 0.15 5.35
CA THR A 77 -2.01 -0.38 6.72
C THR A 77 -3.36 -0.04 7.34
N LEU A 78 -3.79 1.22 7.27
CA LEU A 78 -5.10 1.64 7.77
C LEU A 78 -6.23 0.86 7.09
N LEU A 79 -6.21 0.72 5.75
CA LEU A 79 -7.22 -0.03 5.00
C LEU A 79 -7.28 -1.50 5.38
N ARG A 80 -6.14 -2.15 5.69
CA ARG A 80 -6.13 -3.53 6.24
C ARG A 80 -6.78 -3.60 7.60
N VAL A 81 -6.49 -2.65 8.49
CA VAL A 81 -7.12 -2.62 9.82
C VAL A 81 -8.62 -2.36 9.68
N ILE A 82 -9.06 -1.45 8.80
CA ILE A 82 -10.47 -1.24 8.50
C ILE A 82 -11.13 -2.52 7.95
N ALA A 83 -10.41 -3.27 7.11
CA ALA A 83 -10.92 -4.50 6.55
C ALA A 83 -11.12 -5.58 7.62
N SER A 84 -10.20 -5.72 8.56
CA SER A 84 -10.25 -6.77 9.59
C SER A 84 -11.07 -6.35 10.83
N GLU A 85 -10.89 -5.11 11.30
CA GLU A 85 -11.38 -4.60 12.58
C GLU A 85 -11.90 -3.15 12.46
N PRO A 86 -12.96 -2.89 11.68
CA PRO A 86 -13.46 -1.53 11.46
C PRO A 86 -13.86 -0.83 12.77
N ASP A 87 -14.40 -1.57 13.74
CA ASP A 87 -14.80 -1.00 15.04
C ASP A 87 -13.62 -0.54 15.89
N ALA A 88 -12.44 -1.18 15.76
CA ALA A 88 -11.25 -0.71 16.46
C ALA A 88 -10.83 0.67 15.95
N VAL A 89 -10.85 0.85 14.63
CA VAL A 89 -10.57 2.15 13.98
C VAL A 89 -11.60 3.19 14.41
N ARG A 90 -12.89 2.86 14.41
CA ARG A 90 -13.97 3.75 14.86
C ARG A 90 -13.76 4.24 16.29
N ARG A 91 -13.42 3.33 17.20
CA ARG A 91 -13.16 3.68 18.61
C ARG A 91 -11.94 4.59 18.73
N ALA A 92 -10.87 4.29 18.01
CA ALA A 92 -9.66 5.10 18.02
C ALA A 92 -9.89 6.51 17.44
N ALA A 93 -10.61 6.62 16.32
CA ALA A 93 -10.90 7.88 15.65
C ALA A 93 -11.81 8.82 16.47
N ARG A 94 -12.67 8.27 17.33
CA ARG A 94 -13.57 9.05 18.21
C ARG A 94 -12.93 9.49 19.52
N ALA A 95 -11.77 8.94 19.88
CA ALA A 95 -11.06 9.27 21.10
C ALA A 95 -10.17 10.53 20.96
N SER A 96 -10.23 11.21 19.81
CA SER A 96 -9.46 12.42 19.45
C SER A 96 -10.39 13.63 19.36
#